data_AF-A0A1G2I6A3-F1
#
_entry.id   AF-A0A1G2I6A3-F1
#
_cell.length_a   1.000
_cell.length_b   1.000
_cell.length_c   1.000
_cell.angle_alpha   90.00
_cell.angle_beta   90.00
_cell.angle_gamma   90.00
#
_symmetry.space_group_name_H-M   'P 1'
#
loop_
_entity.id
_entity.type
_entity.pdbx_description
1 polymer ?
#
loop_
_entity_poly.entity_id
_entity_poly.type
_entity_poly.pdbx_seq_one_letter_code
_entity_poly.pdbx_strand_id
1 'polypeptide(L)'
;MNKKILLIFALILLIISFNIIVQTFQQISKSFLLAQLSSSTNQAVSPQLRSALGTNLEGISYWSTDIPFVNVMRFSSPWVSGDSTTPAWDDGRAISTDASGWVTSLKSNQVARMLTTRGIENHYPAGQYLVRYKGNGTLNFGFAASIVEGSQKPGQMLIQVTPDAGGIYMWISQTDPVNYLRDIEIIMPGGICQGDIYTHVTSAGNCGGGSYLSFADNQNIIFYPPFLNSLKNYSVIRFMDWMSTNNSSIKNWSERTLPQYRTYMVAGGVPLEIMVALANTLNAHPWFTIQHQTDDAYVQNFAQMVNANLNSNLSVYVEHSNEVWNSQFQQNDYAISQAAAQSLPDKIQYHALRSRRIGEIFKSILGASRVVAVLGAQAANQSTATQGLDYLNSRFGSTGIDAVAIAPYLGVTSNISTASTYTSMSLDVFFNHVRTSVLPTLTTWVTNYRKIANNYGLHLISYEGGQHMVGISGAENNTALNTLFDSFNRDNRIKQLYLDYLTNWKQAGGELFVHYVNNGRWSKWGRWGALEWVTQSRSSSPKFDALQTFIEQNPVWWVVSTPTPAPAPTPTPT
;
A
#
# COMPACT_ATOMS: atom_id res chain seq x y z
N MET A 1 -25.87 -79.88 -4.75
CA MET A 1 -25.20 -78.79 -4.00
C MET A 1 -25.91 -77.49 -4.34
N ASN A 2 -26.45 -76.79 -3.33
CA ASN A 2 -27.54 -75.82 -3.49
C ASN A 2 -27.02 -74.45 -3.95
N LYS A 3 -27.55 -73.88 -5.04
CA LYS A 3 -27.13 -72.57 -5.61
C LYS A 3 -27.12 -71.42 -4.58
N LYS A 4 -27.93 -71.52 -3.53
CA LYS A 4 -27.95 -70.57 -2.39
C LYS A 4 -26.67 -70.59 -1.56
N ILE A 5 -26.02 -71.74 -1.38
CA ILE A 5 -24.76 -71.85 -0.62
C ILE A 5 -23.62 -71.22 -1.42
N LEU A 6 -23.61 -71.40 -2.75
CA LEU A 6 -22.60 -70.80 -3.62
C LEU A 6 -22.68 -69.26 -3.63
N LEU A 7 -23.89 -68.70 -3.60
CA LEU A 7 -24.12 -67.25 -3.52
C LEU A 7 -23.69 -66.66 -2.18
N ILE A 8 -23.93 -67.36 -1.07
CA ILE A 8 -23.51 -66.93 0.27
C ILE A 8 -21.97 -66.96 0.37
N PHE A 9 -21.32 -67.99 -0.16
CA PHE A 9 -19.86 -68.06 -0.21
C PHE A 9 -19.24 -66.96 -1.08
N ALA A 10 -19.85 -66.66 -2.25
CA ALA A 10 -19.40 -65.57 -3.12
C ALA A 10 -19.54 -64.20 -2.44
N LEU A 11 -20.64 -63.97 -1.70
CA LEU A 11 -20.87 -62.71 -0.99
C LEU A 11 -19.90 -62.54 0.20
N ILE A 12 -19.63 -63.61 0.94
CA ILE A 12 -18.64 -63.60 2.04
C ILE A 12 -17.23 -63.35 1.50
N LEU A 13 -16.86 -63.99 0.39
CA LEU A 13 -15.57 -63.73 -0.28
C LEU A 13 -15.46 -62.28 -0.76
N LEU A 14 -16.53 -61.69 -1.28
CA LEU A 14 -16.56 -60.28 -1.70
C LEU A 14 -16.42 -59.31 -0.52
N ILE A 15 -17.06 -59.59 0.61
CA ILE A 15 -16.97 -58.77 1.83
C ILE A 15 -15.58 -58.88 2.48
N ILE A 16 -14.98 -60.07 2.48
CA ILE A 16 -13.62 -60.28 2.99
C ILE A 16 -12.60 -59.56 2.09
N SER A 17 -12.73 -59.69 0.76
CA SER A 17 -11.83 -58.99 -0.16
C SER A 17 -12.02 -57.47 -0.15
N PHE A 18 -13.23 -56.96 0.06
CA PHE A 18 -13.47 -55.52 0.26
C PHE A 18 -12.87 -55.00 1.58
N ASN A 19 -13.02 -55.74 2.69
CA ASN A 19 -12.41 -55.34 3.97
C ASN A 19 -10.88 -55.40 3.93
N ILE A 20 -10.29 -56.39 3.24
CA ILE A 20 -8.85 -56.45 3.02
C ILE A 20 -8.41 -55.24 2.19
N ILE A 21 -9.07 -54.93 1.07
CA ILE A 21 -8.73 -53.76 0.23
C ILE A 21 -8.83 -52.45 1.03
N VAL A 22 -9.84 -52.27 1.88
CA VAL A 22 -10.00 -51.08 2.72
C VAL A 22 -8.92 -50.99 3.80
N GLN A 23 -8.53 -52.12 4.42
CA GLN A 23 -7.43 -52.14 5.40
C GLN A 23 -6.07 -51.89 4.74
N THR A 24 -5.82 -52.44 3.54
CA THR A 24 -4.59 -52.15 2.78
C THR A 24 -4.58 -50.68 2.31
N PHE A 25 -5.71 -50.10 1.92
CA PHE A 25 -5.80 -48.67 1.60
C PHE A 25 -5.58 -47.78 2.83
N GLN A 26 -6.07 -48.16 4.01
CA GLN A 26 -5.84 -47.41 5.25
C GLN A 26 -4.40 -47.53 5.77
N GLN A 27 -3.72 -48.66 5.55
CA GLN A 27 -2.29 -48.80 5.86
C GLN A 27 -1.41 -48.06 4.85
N ILE A 28 -1.70 -48.16 3.54
CA ILE A 28 -0.95 -47.44 2.50
C ILE A 28 -1.13 -45.92 2.65
N SER A 29 -2.32 -45.44 3.01
CA SER A 29 -2.56 -44.00 3.26
C SER A 29 -1.91 -43.51 4.56
N LYS A 30 -1.82 -44.33 5.63
CA LYS A 30 -1.05 -43.98 6.84
C LYS A 30 0.46 -44.00 6.58
N SER A 31 0.97 -44.95 5.80
CA SER A 31 2.39 -45.01 5.42
C SER A 31 2.79 -43.89 4.45
N PHE A 32 1.90 -43.46 3.54
CA PHE A 32 2.11 -42.28 2.71
C PHE A 32 2.02 -40.97 3.51
N LEU A 33 1.11 -40.87 4.50
CA LEU A 33 1.05 -39.69 5.38
C LEU A 33 2.28 -39.58 6.29
N LEU A 34 2.81 -40.70 6.80
CA LEU A 34 3.97 -40.72 7.68
C LEU A 34 5.30 -40.55 6.90
N ALA A 35 5.38 -41.01 5.65
CA ALA A 35 6.56 -40.82 4.79
C ALA A 35 6.66 -39.42 4.16
N GLN A 36 5.57 -38.63 4.15
CA GLN A 36 5.61 -37.21 3.79
C GLN A 36 5.86 -36.26 4.97
N LEU A 37 5.94 -36.78 6.21
CA LEU A 37 6.29 -36.00 7.41
C LEU A 37 7.78 -36.06 7.76
N SER A 38 8.60 -36.74 6.97
CA SER A 38 10.06 -36.68 7.07
C SER A 38 10.62 -35.66 6.09
N SER A 39 11.07 -34.54 6.66
CA SER A 39 11.99 -33.54 6.08
C SER A 39 11.59 -32.88 4.76
N SER A 40 10.45 -32.16 4.74
CA SER A 40 10.45 -30.89 4.01
C SER A 40 11.08 -29.86 4.93
N THR A 41 12.39 -29.62 4.79
CA THR A 41 12.99 -28.39 5.29
C THR A 41 12.13 -27.24 4.79
N ASN A 42 11.49 -26.49 5.69
CA ASN A 42 10.85 -25.22 5.36
C ASN A 42 11.92 -24.36 4.68
N GLN A 43 12.00 -24.35 3.35
CA GLN A 43 12.78 -23.35 2.65
C GLN A 43 12.03 -22.04 2.86
N ALA A 44 12.57 -21.19 3.73
CA ALA A 44 12.13 -19.82 3.89
C ALA A 44 12.12 -19.16 2.52
N VAL A 45 11.04 -18.45 2.25
CA VAL A 45 10.95 -17.55 1.13
C VAL A 45 12.06 -16.54 1.26
N SER A 46 12.81 -16.29 0.20
CA SER A 46 13.31 -14.94 0.02
C SER A 46 12.98 -14.50 -1.38
N PRO A 47 12.10 -13.50 -1.51
CA PRO A 47 11.84 -12.90 -2.80
C PRO A 47 13.17 -12.46 -3.42
N GLN A 48 13.34 -12.67 -4.71
CA GLN A 48 14.52 -12.15 -5.41
C GLN A 48 14.35 -10.64 -5.60
N LEU A 49 14.69 -9.89 -4.55
CA LEU A 49 14.62 -8.43 -4.57
C LEU A 49 15.72 -7.85 -5.45
N ARG A 50 15.40 -6.81 -6.23
CA ARG A 50 16.37 -6.05 -7.04
C ARG A 50 17.15 -5.00 -6.24
N SER A 51 16.66 -4.66 -5.05
CA SER A 51 17.17 -3.64 -4.15
C SER A 51 16.66 -3.90 -2.73
N ALA A 52 17.40 -3.43 -1.73
CA ALA A 52 17.01 -3.58 -0.34
C ALA A 52 15.94 -2.59 0.14
N LEU A 53 15.44 -1.74 -0.76
CA LEU A 53 14.51 -0.67 -0.43
C LEU A 53 13.15 -0.90 -1.09
N GLY A 54 12.11 -0.62 -0.33
CA GLY A 54 10.74 -0.47 -0.76
C GLY A 54 10.19 0.90 -0.39
N THR A 55 8.95 1.17 -0.75
CA THR A 55 8.23 2.39 -0.33
C THR A 55 6.74 2.12 -0.18
N ASN A 56 6.03 2.87 0.68
CA ASN A 56 4.58 3.03 0.49
C ASN A 56 4.31 4.11 -0.57
N LEU A 57 3.06 4.14 -1.01
CA LEU A 57 2.50 5.13 -1.93
C LEU A 57 1.62 6.10 -1.16
N GLU A 58 1.51 7.34 -1.64
CA GLU A 58 0.63 8.32 -1.02
C GLU A 58 -0.84 7.94 -1.24
N GLY A 59 -1.69 8.22 -0.24
CA GLY A 59 -3.13 8.04 -0.39
C GLY A 59 -3.68 8.84 -1.56
N ILE A 60 -4.60 8.22 -2.31
CA ILE A 60 -5.24 8.87 -3.46
C ILE A 60 -6.11 10.03 -3.00
N SER A 61 -5.79 11.23 -3.47
CA SER A 61 -6.61 12.41 -3.27
C SER A 61 -6.46 13.37 -4.44
N TYR A 62 -7.44 14.26 -4.60
CA TYR A 62 -7.43 15.26 -5.66
C TYR A 62 -6.41 16.38 -5.46
N TRP A 63 -5.71 16.37 -4.32
CA TRP A 63 -4.64 17.30 -3.97
C TRP A 63 -3.28 16.61 -3.76
N SER A 64 -3.19 15.31 -4.03
CA SER A 64 -1.93 14.56 -3.96
C SER A 64 -1.00 15.00 -5.09
N THR A 65 0.28 15.15 -4.76
CA THR A 65 1.32 15.48 -5.73
C THR A 65 1.90 14.22 -6.41
N ASP A 66 1.30 13.04 -6.18
CA ASP A 66 1.73 11.74 -6.71
C ASP A 66 1.28 11.46 -8.14
N ILE A 67 0.12 11.99 -8.54
CA ILE A 67 -0.46 11.86 -9.90
C ILE A 67 -0.22 10.46 -10.51
N PRO A 68 -0.79 9.40 -9.93
CA PRO A 68 -0.45 8.04 -10.34
C PRO A 68 -1.06 7.63 -11.68
N PHE A 69 -2.17 8.25 -12.09
CA PHE A 69 -2.97 7.81 -13.23
C PHE A 69 -2.96 8.83 -14.37
N VAL A 70 -2.95 8.33 -15.61
CA VAL A 70 -3.16 9.11 -16.83
C VAL A 70 -4.57 9.71 -16.88
N ASN A 71 -5.56 8.98 -16.35
CA ASN A 71 -6.93 9.45 -16.20
C ASN A 71 -7.10 10.19 -14.86
N VAL A 72 -7.14 11.52 -14.89
CA VAL A 72 -7.23 12.36 -13.68
C VAL A 72 -8.59 12.29 -12.97
N MET A 73 -9.60 11.66 -13.60
CA MET A 73 -10.86 11.33 -12.94
C MET A 73 -10.65 10.36 -11.76
N ARG A 74 -9.68 9.44 -11.86
CA ARG A 74 -9.47 8.35 -10.89
C ARG A 74 -9.04 8.80 -9.50
N PHE A 75 -8.56 10.03 -9.39
CA PHE A 75 -8.21 10.66 -8.12
C PHE A 75 -8.95 11.98 -7.90
N SER A 76 -10.11 12.16 -8.55
CA SER A 76 -11.01 13.29 -8.30
C SER A 76 -11.69 13.23 -6.93
N SER A 77 -12.16 14.37 -6.44
CA SER A 77 -12.93 14.46 -5.20
C SER A 77 -14.22 13.64 -5.26
N PRO A 78 -14.82 13.33 -4.09
CA PRO A 78 -16.25 13.05 -4.01
C PRO A 78 -17.08 14.13 -4.73
N TRP A 79 -18.27 13.76 -5.21
CA TRP A 79 -19.20 14.76 -5.72
C TRP A 79 -19.63 15.67 -4.57
N VAL A 80 -19.66 16.96 -4.84
CA VAL A 80 -20.26 17.96 -3.96
C VAL A 80 -21.49 18.52 -4.65
N SER A 81 -22.57 18.72 -3.90
CA SER A 81 -23.79 19.29 -4.45
C SER A 81 -23.68 20.81 -4.51
N GLY A 82 -24.32 21.41 -5.51
CA GLY A 82 -24.38 22.84 -5.64
C GLY A 82 -25.68 23.33 -6.23
N ASP A 83 -25.92 24.62 -6.08
CA ASP A 83 -27.05 25.29 -6.69
C ASP A 83 -26.57 26.29 -7.74
N SER A 84 -27.04 26.14 -8.98
CA SER A 84 -26.66 27.02 -10.11
C SER A 84 -27.10 28.47 -9.92
N THR A 85 -27.93 28.77 -8.92
CA THR A 85 -28.43 30.11 -8.62
C THR A 85 -27.73 30.77 -7.42
N THR A 86 -26.82 30.05 -6.74
CA THR A 86 -26.13 30.55 -5.55
C THR A 86 -24.61 30.37 -5.63
N PRO A 87 -23.82 31.18 -4.91
CA PRO A 87 -22.36 31.05 -4.92
C PRO A 87 -21.83 29.95 -3.98
N ALA A 88 -22.68 29.27 -3.21
CA ALA A 88 -22.24 28.30 -2.20
C ALA A 88 -21.53 27.09 -2.84
N TRP A 89 -20.41 26.64 -2.24
CA TRP A 89 -19.67 25.44 -2.68
C TRP A 89 -20.30 24.11 -2.26
N ASP A 90 -21.14 24.12 -1.22
CA ASP A 90 -21.97 22.97 -0.89
C ASP A 90 -23.34 23.49 -0.49
N ASP A 91 -24.39 22.96 -1.09
CA ASP A 91 -25.77 23.28 -0.73
C ASP A 91 -26.41 22.20 0.16
N GLY A 92 -25.65 21.17 0.54
CA GLY A 92 -26.05 20.09 1.43
C GLY A 92 -27.05 19.10 0.83
N ARG A 93 -27.46 19.26 -0.43
CA ARG A 93 -28.42 18.34 -1.06
C ARG A 93 -27.73 17.04 -1.44
N ALA A 94 -28.39 15.90 -1.16
CA ALA A 94 -27.90 14.61 -1.63
C ALA A 94 -27.85 14.54 -3.16
N ILE A 95 -26.84 13.84 -3.69
CA ILE A 95 -26.67 13.54 -5.12
C ILE A 95 -27.02 12.08 -5.36
N SER A 96 -27.93 11.83 -6.31
CA SER A 96 -28.28 10.48 -6.75
C SER A 96 -27.15 9.92 -7.60
N THR A 97 -26.62 8.75 -7.21
CA THR A 97 -25.56 8.07 -7.97
C THR A 97 -25.84 6.58 -8.15
N ASP A 98 -25.25 6.00 -9.20
CA ASP A 98 -25.19 4.56 -9.38
C ASP A 98 -24.12 3.92 -8.47
N ALA A 99 -23.97 2.59 -8.54
CA ALA A 99 -22.99 1.86 -7.74
C ALA A 99 -21.52 2.22 -8.05
N SER A 100 -21.24 2.80 -9.21
CA SER A 100 -19.89 3.27 -9.60
C SER A 100 -19.66 4.74 -9.25
N GLY A 101 -20.68 5.40 -8.67
CA GLY A 101 -20.64 6.80 -8.25
C GLY A 101 -20.99 7.80 -9.35
N TRP A 102 -21.58 7.39 -10.48
CA TRP A 102 -22.00 8.29 -11.57
C TRP A 102 -23.35 8.94 -11.27
N VAL A 103 -23.50 10.23 -11.61
CA VAL A 103 -24.70 11.02 -11.27
C VAL A 103 -25.87 10.62 -12.16
N THR A 104 -26.89 9.99 -11.58
CA THR A 104 -28.04 9.47 -12.31
C THR A 104 -29.14 10.50 -12.49
N SER A 105 -29.26 11.48 -11.60
CA SER A 105 -30.25 12.56 -11.70
C SER A 105 -29.85 13.78 -10.89
N LEU A 106 -30.40 14.93 -11.27
CA LEU A 106 -30.24 16.22 -10.57
C LEU A 106 -31.61 16.78 -10.21
N LYS A 107 -31.72 17.38 -9.02
CA LYS A 107 -32.90 18.17 -8.62
C LYS A 107 -32.91 19.52 -9.34
N SER A 108 -34.01 20.26 -9.22
CA SER A 108 -34.11 21.62 -9.76
C SER A 108 -32.94 22.50 -9.27
N ASN A 109 -32.30 23.19 -10.20
CA ASN A 109 -31.10 24.02 -10.01
C ASN A 109 -29.87 23.30 -9.44
N GLN A 110 -29.92 21.98 -9.24
CA GLN A 110 -28.82 21.24 -8.66
C GLN A 110 -27.73 21.01 -9.70
N VAL A 111 -26.48 21.21 -9.31
CA VAL A 111 -25.29 20.75 -10.03
C VAL A 111 -24.53 19.75 -9.17
N ALA A 112 -23.84 18.81 -9.82
CA ALA A 112 -22.91 17.91 -9.16
C ALA A 112 -21.50 18.26 -9.61
N ARG A 113 -20.62 18.58 -8.66
CA ARG A 113 -19.29 19.13 -8.98
C ARG A 113 -18.16 18.38 -8.28
N MET A 114 -16.98 18.41 -8.88
CA MET A 114 -15.78 17.78 -8.36
C MET A 114 -14.53 18.59 -8.69
N LEU A 115 -13.46 18.29 -7.97
CA LEU A 115 -12.11 18.83 -8.19
C LEU A 115 -11.14 17.70 -8.49
N THR A 116 -10.17 17.98 -9.35
CA THR A 116 -8.95 17.16 -9.51
C THR A 116 -7.73 18.08 -9.65
N THR A 117 -6.53 17.55 -9.35
CA THR A 117 -5.25 18.27 -9.42
C THR A 117 -5.24 19.63 -8.70
N ARG A 118 -5.91 19.73 -7.55
CA ARG A 118 -6.07 20.97 -6.77
C ARG A 118 -4.91 21.19 -5.81
N GLY A 119 -4.42 22.42 -5.68
CA GLY A 119 -3.43 22.77 -4.65
C GLY A 119 -2.04 22.16 -4.88
N ILE A 120 -1.78 21.66 -6.08
CA ILE A 120 -0.49 21.09 -6.51
C ILE A 120 0.25 22.01 -7.48
N GLU A 121 -0.08 23.30 -7.45
CA GLU A 121 0.57 24.37 -8.23
C GLU A 121 0.65 24.03 -9.74
N ASN A 122 1.83 24.15 -10.34
CA ASN A 122 2.05 23.82 -11.75
C ASN A 122 2.62 22.39 -11.96
N HIS A 123 2.43 21.48 -11.01
CA HIS A 123 3.04 20.15 -11.02
C HIS A 123 2.22 19.05 -11.71
N TYR A 124 1.34 19.42 -12.64
CA TYR A 124 0.59 18.49 -13.51
C TYR A 124 0.67 18.92 -14.99
N PRO A 125 0.46 18.02 -15.97
CA PRO A 125 0.68 18.33 -17.37
C PRO A 125 -0.20 19.50 -17.88
N ALA A 126 0.41 20.43 -18.59
CA ALA A 126 -0.32 21.46 -19.36
C ALA A 126 -0.73 20.91 -20.74
N GLY A 127 -1.77 21.49 -21.35
CA GLY A 127 -2.16 21.19 -22.72
C GLY A 127 -3.62 20.73 -22.87
N GLN A 128 -3.93 20.10 -24.00
CA GLN A 128 -5.28 19.63 -24.29
C GLN A 128 -5.52 18.24 -23.71
N TYR A 129 -6.41 18.15 -22.73
CA TYR A 129 -6.87 16.90 -22.16
C TYR A 129 -8.05 16.39 -22.98
N LEU A 130 -8.11 15.08 -23.20
CA LEU A 130 -9.25 14.44 -23.83
C LEU A 130 -10.25 14.02 -22.76
N VAL A 131 -11.48 14.51 -22.89
CA VAL A 131 -12.61 14.06 -22.07
C VAL A 131 -13.43 13.08 -22.90
N ARG A 132 -13.67 11.88 -22.37
CA ARG A 132 -14.59 10.88 -22.94
C ARG A 132 -15.69 10.57 -21.96
N TYR A 133 -16.89 10.26 -22.45
CA TYR A 133 -18.02 9.90 -21.60
C TYR A 133 -19.10 9.17 -22.40
N LYS A 134 -20.00 8.49 -21.69
CA LYS A 134 -21.26 7.95 -22.23
C LYS A 134 -22.42 8.74 -21.65
N GLY A 135 -23.55 8.71 -22.34
CA GLY A 135 -24.79 9.35 -21.88
C GLY A 135 -25.00 10.76 -22.41
N ASN A 136 -26.16 11.31 -22.06
CA ASN A 136 -26.63 12.62 -22.48
C ASN A 136 -26.67 13.57 -21.28
N GLY A 137 -26.21 14.79 -21.48
CA GLY A 137 -26.14 15.81 -20.45
C GLY A 137 -25.14 16.91 -20.78
N THR A 138 -24.86 17.75 -19.79
CA THR A 138 -23.98 18.91 -19.94
C THR A 138 -22.85 18.83 -18.92
N LEU A 139 -21.64 18.64 -19.42
CA LEU A 139 -20.38 18.74 -18.68
C LEU A 139 -19.79 20.12 -18.88
N ASN A 140 -19.33 20.72 -17.79
CA ASN A 140 -18.73 22.03 -17.78
C ASN A 140 -17.39 21.98 -17.04
N PHE A 141 -16.50 22.91 -17.40
CA PHE A 141 -15.14 22.98 -16.86
C PHE A 141 -14.77 24.42 -16.50
N GLY A 142 -13.92 24.57 -15.49
CA GLY A 142 -13.41 25.86 -15.04
C GLY A 142 -12.10 25.74 -14.26
N PHE A 143 -11.71 26.85 -13.62
CA PHE A 143 -10.39 27.02 -13.00
C PHE A 143 -9.27 26.86 -14.02
N ALA A 144 -8.34 25.92 -13.84
CA ALA A 144 -7.24 25.68 -14.77
C ALA A 144 -7.72 25.16 -16.14
N ALA A 145 -8.99 24.75 -16.27
CA ALA A 145 -9.53 24.13 -17.47
C ALA A 145 -10.60 24.98 -18.17
N SER A 146 -10.58 24.99 -19.50
CA SER A 146 -11.65 25.52 -20.35
C SER A 146 -11.94 24.57 -21.51
N ILE A 147 -13.21 24.48 -21.94
CA ILE A 147 -13.57 23.66 -23.11
C ILE A 147 -12.97 24.31 -24.36
N VAL A 148 -12.28 23.52 -25.20
CA VAL A 148 -11.77 23.98 -26.49
C VAL A 148 -12.95 24.20 -27.43
N GLU A 149 -13.07 25.41 -27.96
CA GLU A 149 -14.15 25.80 -28.88
C GLU A 149 -14.25 24.85 -30.08
N GLY A 150 -15.47 24.42 -30.40
CA GLY A 150 -15.73 23.49 -31.52
C GLY A 150 -15.28 22.05 -31.31
N SER A 151 -14.69 21.70 -30.16
CA SER A 151 -14.21 20.33 -29.90
C SER A 151 -15.31 19.34 -29.48
N GLN A 152 -16.44 19.84 -28.98
CA GLN A 152 -17.50 19.01 -28.40
C GLN A 152 -18.18 18.16 -29.49
N LYS A 153 -18.22 16.85 -29.24
CA LYS A 153 -18.93 15.84 -30.04
C LYS A 153 -19.67 14.90 -29.09
N PRO A 154 -20.69 14.15 -29.55
CA PRO A 154 -21.31 13.13 -28.71
C PRO A 154 -20.26 12.20 -28.08
N GLY A 155 -20.21 12.16 -26.75
CA GLY A 155 -19.32 11.31 -25.96
C GLY A 155 -17.86 11.77 -25.85
N GLN A 156 -17.46 12.91 -26.41
CA GLN A 156 -16.09 13.41 -26.25
C GLN A 156 -15.95 14.93 -26.43
N MET A 157 -14.96 15.51 -25.77
CA MET A 157 -14.53 16.90 -25.98
C MET A 157 -13.07 17.08 -25.60
N LEU A 158 -12.48 18.21 -26.00
CA LEU A 158 -11.16 18.61 -25.53
C LEU A 158 -11.30 19.75 -24.51
N ILE A 159 -10.51 19.70 -23.45
CA ILE A 159 -10.35 20.82 -22.53
C ILE A 159 -8.89 21.31 -22.59
N GLN A 160 -8.70 22.61 -22.68
CA GLN A 160 -7.39 23.23 -22.53
C GLN A 160 -7.11 23.42 -21.05
N VAL A 161 -5.96 22.92 -20.58
CA VAL A 161 -5.53 23.04 -19.18
C VAL A 161 -4.25 23.87 -19.09
N THR A 162 -4.29 24.89 -18.23
CA THR A 162 -3.13 25.72 -17.84
C THR A 162 -2.88 25.50 -16.35
N PRO A 163 -1.87 24.71 -15.97
CA PRO A 163 -1.69 24.29 -14.58
C PRO A 163 -1.48 25.44 -13.59
N ASP A 164 -2.31 25.46 -12.55
CA ASP A 164 -2.23 26.34 -11.39
C ASP A 164 -2.74 25.65 -10.11
N ALA A 165 -2.67 26.34 -8.96
CA ALA A 165 -3.20 25.85 -7.68
C ALA A 165 -4.73 25.64 -7.66
N GLY A 166 -5.46 26.22 -8.61
CA GLY A 166 -6.90 26.07 -8.79
C GLY A 166 -7.30 24.69 -9.29
N GLY A 167 -6.41 23.99 -10.00
CA GLY A 167 -6.68 22.64 -10.49
C GLY A 167 -7.83 22.60 -11.51
N ILE A 168 -8.32 21.41 -11.82
CA ILE A 168 -9.44 21.22 -12.75
C ILE A 168 -10.74 21.15 -11.95
N TYR A 169 -11.67 22.05 -12.26
CA TYR A 169 -13.03 22.04 -11.76
C TYR A 169 -13.98 21.51 -12.84
N MET A 170 -14.76 20.49 -12.52
CA MET A 170 -15.78 19.92 -13.42
C MET A 170 -17.13 19.89 -12.72
N TRP A 171 -18.20 20.25 -13.43
CA TRP A 171 -19.56 20.07 -12.93
C TRP A 171 -20.56 19.62 -14.01
N ILE A 172 -21.49 18.77 -13.58
CA ILE A 172 -22.65 18.34 -14.35
C ILE A 172 -23.79 19.30 -14.03
N SER A 173 -24.31 19.99 -15.05
CA SER A 173 -25.49 20.86 -14.91
C SER A 173 -26.77 20.22 -15.44
N GLN A 174 -26.65 19.21 -16.30
CA GLN A 174 -27.77 18.42 -16.82
C GLN A 174 -27.31 16.97 -17.03
N THR A 175 -28.19 16.01 -16.74
CA THR A 175 -27.97 14.59 -17.02
C THR A 175 -29.32 13.94 -17.32
N ASP A 176 -29.38 13.10 -18.34
CA ASP A 176 -30.58 12.34 -18.72
C ASP A 176 -30.78 11.17 -17.75
N PRO A 177 -31.87 11.07 -16.99
CA PRO A 177 -32.03 10.00 -16.00
C PRO A 177 -32.15 8.60 -16.60
N VAL A 178 -32.47 8.47 -17.90
CA VAL A 178 -32.53 7.18 -18.61
C VAL A 178 -31.17 6.84 -19.21
N ASN A 179 -30.45 7.84 -19.71
CA ASN A 179 -29.12 7.68 -20.31
C ASN A 179 -28.11 8.67 -19.71
N TYR A 180 -27.87 8.53 -18.41
CA TYR A 180 -27.09 9.51 -17.65
C TYR A 180 -25.60 9.50 -18.02
N LEU A 181 -24.96 10.65 -17.78
CA LEU A 181 -23.52 10.82 -17.93
C LEU A 181 -22.75 9.84 -17.04
N ARG A 182 -21.95 8.99 -17.65
CA ARG A 182 -21.17 7.93 -16.99
C ARG A 182 -19.90 7.60 -17.76
N ASP A 183 -19.04 6.78 -17.17
CA ASP A 183 -17.74 6.41 -17.73
C ASP A 183 -16.93 7.65 -18.19
N ILE A 184 -17.00 8.73 -17.39
CA ILE A 184 -16.28 9.97 -17.69
C ILE A 184 -14.79 9.75 -17.44
N GLU A 185 -13.98 9.96 -18.46
CA GLU A 185 -12.52 9.95 -18.39
C GLU A 185 -11.99 11.34 -18.70
N ILE A 186 -10.97 11.78 -17.96
CA ILE A 186 -10.24 13.03 -18.24
C ILE A 186 -8.77 12.63 -18.42
N ILE A 187 -8.36 12.45 -19.67
CA ILE A 187 -7.06 11.90 -20.05
C ILE A 187 -6.07 13.03 -20.30
N MET A 188 -4.95 13.02 -19.58
CA MET A 188 -3.87 13.99 -19.74
C MET A 188 -3.19 13.93 -21.13
N PRO A 189 -2.56 15.01 -21.60
CA PRO A 189 -1.90 15.06 -22.90
C PRO A 189 -0.62 14.23 -22.94
N GLY A 190 -0.19 13.93 -24.16
CA GLY A 190 1.05 13.21 -24.45
C GLY A 190 0.88 11.70 -24.47
N GLY A 191 1.98 10.99 -24.24
CA GLY A 191 2.07 9.55 -24.37
C GLY A 191 3.42 9.01 -23.93
N ILE A 192 3.74 7.83 -24.45
CA ILE A 192 5.04 7.18 -24.30
C ILE A 192 5.60 6.78 -25.66
N CYS A 193 6.90 6.55 -25.71
CA CYS A 193 7.50 5.82 -26.81
C CYS A 193 7.39 4.32 -26.53
N GLN A 194 7.04 3.52 -27.55
CA GLN A 194 6.90 2.09 -27.39
C GLN A 194 8.19 1.48 -26.81
N GLY A 195 8.05 0.74 -25.70
CA GLY A 195 9.17 0.14 -24.97
C GLY A 195 9.72 1.00 -23.82
N ASP A 196 9.33 2.28 -23.71
CA ASP A 196 9.70 3.14 -22.58
C ASP A 196 8.45 3.62 -21.83
N ILE A 197 8.04 2.85 -20.82
CA ILE A 197 6.90 3.17 -19.96
C ILE A 197 7.21 4.23 -18.89
N TYR A 198 8.47 4.66 -18.76
CA TYR A 198 8.93 5.54 -17.68
C TYR A 198 9.08 6.99 -18.12
N THR A 199 9.11 7.26 -19.42
CA THR A 199 9.27 8.62 -19.95
C THR A 199 7.96 9.12 -20.55
N HIS A 200 7.46 10.23 -20.01
CA HIS A 200 6.36 10.97 -20.64
C HIS A 200 6.90 11.79 -21.80
N VAL A 201 6.27 11.65 -22.97
CA VAL A 201 6.59 12.46 -24.15
C VAL A 201 5.36 13.22 -24.63
N THR A 202 5.56 14.40 -25.20
CA THR A 202 4.46 15.30 -25.58
C THR A 202 3.96 15.06 -27.00
N SER A 203 4.77 14.42 -27.85
CA SER A 203 4.42 14.18 -29.26
C SER A 203 5.22 13.02 -29.88
N ALA A 204 4.80 12.60 -31.07
CA ALA A 204 5.52 11.57 -31.83
C ALA A 204 6.97 11.95 -32.19
N GLY A 205 7.26 13.25 -32.33
CA GLY A 205 8.61 13.74 -32.65
C GLY A 205 9.64 13.43 -31.55
N ASN A 206 9.19 13.18 -30.31
CA ASN A 206 10.07 12.85 -29.19
C ASN A 206 10.56 11.39 -29.20
N CYS A 207 9.99 10.53 -30.06
CA CYS A 207 10.33 9.10 -30.07
C CYS A 207 11.48 8.71 -30.99
N GLY A 208 12.18 9.69 -31.61
CA GLY A 208 13.41 9.42 -32.37
C GLY A 208 13.25 8.39 -33.50
N GLY A 209 12.05 8.28 -34.08
CA GLY A 209 11.70 7.28 -35.12
C GLY A 209 10.97 6.03 -34.59
N GLY A 210 10.89 5.83 -33.28
CA GLY A 210 10.07 4.79 -32.66
C GLY A 210 8.57 5.12 -32.66
N SER A 211 7.73 4.11 -32.43
CA SER A 211 6.27 4.26 -32.37
C SER A 211 5.84 5.05 -31.12
N TYR A 212 5.05 6.09 -31.34
CA TYR A 212 4.43 6.88 -30.29
C TYR A 212 3.06 6.32 -29.92
N LEU A 213 2.85 6.10 -28.62
CA LEU A 213 1.59 5.62 -28.06
C LEU A 213 0.98 6.75 -27.24
N SER A 214 0.00 7.44 -27.82
CA SER A 214 -0.72 8.52 -27.14
C SER A 214 -1.54 7.94 -25.97
N PHE A 215 -1.64 8.68 -24.87
CA PHE A 215 -2.53 8.32 -23.77
C PHE A 215 -4.00 8.28 -24.20
N ALA A 216 -4.39 9.17 -25.12
CA ALA A 216 -5.72 9.21 -25.69
C ALA A 216 -6.08 7.88 -26.36
N ASP A 217 -5.21 7.30 -27.18
CA ASP A 217 -5.57 6.15 -28.02
C ASP A 217 -5.23 4.80 -27.37
N ASN A 218 -4.51 4.80 -26.24
CA ASN A 218 -3.99 3.60 -25.59
C ASN A 218 -4.46 3.50 -24.13
N GLN A 219 -5.72 3.09 -23.94
CA GLN A 219 -6.35 2.97 -22.61
C GLN A 219 -5.66 1.96 -21.67
N ASN A 220 -4.82 1.07 -22.19
CA ASN A 220 -4.01 0.15 -21.37
C ASN A 220 -2.86 0.87 -20.63
N ILE A 221 -2.55 2.11 -21.01
CA ILE A 221 -1.59 2.95 -20.28
C ILE A 221 -2.32 3.58 -19.09
N ILE A 222 -2.29 2.87 -17.96
CA ILE A 222 -2.99 3.26 -16.73
C ILE A 222 -2.20 4.34 -15.99
N PHE A 223 -0.89 4.12 -15.83
CA PHE A 223 -0.05 4.90 -14.93
C PHE A 223 0.69 6.03 -15.63
N TYR A 224 0.81 7.15 -14.93
CA TYR A 224 1.59 8.29 -15.42
C TYR A 224 3.10 7.94 -15.43
N PRO A 225 3.84 8.13 -16.54
CA PRO A 225 5.22 7.66 -16.62
C PRO A 225 6.18 8.23 -15.56
N PRO A 226 6.14 9.53 -15.19
CA PRO A 226 6.97 10.04 -14.08
C PRO A 226 6.69 9.36 -12.74
N PHE A 227 5.43 8.99 -12.46
CA PHE A 227 5.08 8.21 -11.29
C PHE A 227 5.79 6.85 -11.31
N LEU A 228 5.69 6.11 -12.43
CA LEU A 228 6.40 4.83 -12.60
C LEU A 228 7.92 4.99 -12.47
N ASN A 229 8.47 6.04 -13.09
CA ASN A 229 9.91 6.30 -13.08
C ASN A 229 10.44 6.56 -11.67
N SER A 230 9.66 7.25 -10.84
CA SER A 230 10.02 7.52 -9.44
C SER A 230 10.06 6.25 -8.58
N LEU A 231 9.40 5.17 -9.02
CA LEU A 231 9.26 3.91 -8.26
C LEU A 231 10.13 2.76 -8.78
N LYS A 232 10.65 2.85 -10.02
CA LYS A 232 11.23 1.72 -10.77
C LYS A 232 12.41 1.00 -10.09
N ASN A 233 13.10 1.66 -9.15
CA ASN A 233 14.26 1.10 -8.45
C ASN A 233 13.89 0.42 -7.12
N TYR A 234 12.70 0.64 -6.56
CA TYR A 234 12.25 -0.05 -5.35
C TYR A 234 11.84 -1.48 -5.65
N SER A 235 12.15 -2.42 -4.76
CA SER A 235 11.75 -3.83 -4.94
C SER A 235 10.37 -4.13 -4.41
N VAL A 236 9.92 -3.39 -3.41
CA VAL A 236 8.64 -3.62 -2.72
C VAL A 236 7.81 -2.35 -2.75
N ILE A 237 6.54 -2.49 -3.11
CA ILE A 237 5.55 -1.42 -3.05
C ILE A 237 4.50 -1.82 -2.01
N ARG A 238 4.43 -1.08 -0.91
CA ARG A 238 3.44 -1.30 0.15
C ARG A 238 2.21 -0.42 -0.10
N PHE A 239 1.05 -1.05 -0.13
CA PHE A 239 -0.20 -0.42 -0.58
C PHE A 239 -1.05 0.13 0.57
N MET A 240 -0.49 0.41 1.75
CA MET A 240 -1.25 0.73 2.96
C MET A 240 -2.28 1.84 2.76
N ASP A 241 -1.85 2.99 2.24
CA ASP A 241 -2.74 4.13 1.98
C ASP A 241 -3.62 3.92 0.74
N TRP A 242 -3.11 3.24 -0.30
CA TRP A 242 -3.92 2.87 -1.46
C TRP A 242 -5.06 1.92 -1.08
N MET A 243 -4.89 1.08 -0.07
CA MET A 243 -5.92 0.18 0.45
C MET A 243 -6.85 0.85 1.48
N SER A 244 -6.63 2.14 1.80
CA SER A 244 -7.34 2.88 2.86
C SER A 244 -7.37 2.07 4.17
N THR A 245 -6.23 1.48 4.55
CA THR A 245 -6.17 0.45 5.60
C THR A 245 -6.52 0.99 6.99
N ASN A 246 -5.97 2.15 7.34
CA ASN A 246 -6.21 2.79 8.63
C ASN A 246 -7.68 3.18 8.78
N ASN A 247 -8.30 2.77 9.89
CA ASN A 247 -9.71 3.04 10.19
C ASN A 247 -10.70 2.50 9.13
N SER A 248 -10.29 1.51 8.33
CA SER A 248 -11.15 0.93 7.30
C SER A 248 -12.42 0.32 7.90
N SER A 249 -13.55 0.56 7.25
CA SER A 249 -14.85 -0.03 7.58
C SER A 249 -15.18 -1.28 6.75
N ILE A 250 -14.30 -1.67 5.83
CA ILE A 250 -14.49 -2.83 4.94
C ILE A 250 -14.41 -4.13 5.73
N LYS A 251 -15.42 -4.98 5.54
CA LYS A 251 -15.60 -6.28 6.22
C LYS A 251 -15.69 -7.42 5.22
N ASN A 252 -16.50 -7.24 4.17
CA ASN A 252 -16.88 -8.32 3.26
C ASN A 252 -16.30 -8.11 1.85
N TRP A 253 -16.08 -9.19 1.11
CA TRP A 253 -15.48 -9.13 -0.23
C TRP A 253 -16.27 -8.25 -1.21
N SER A 254 -17.59 -8.26 -1.09
CA SER A 254 -18.50 -7.44 -1.91
C SER A 254 -18.36 -5.93 -1.68
N GLU A 255 -17.71 -5.50 -0.60
CA GLU A 255 -17.52 -4.09 -0.24
C GLU A 255 -16.23 -3.50 -0.83
N ARG A 256 -15.39 -4.33 -1.48
CA ARG A 256 -14.14 -3.86 -2.10
C ARG A 256 -14.42 -2.81 -3.17
N THR A 257 -13.49 -1.86 -3.36
CA THR A 257 -13.56 -0.95 -4.51
C THR A 257 -13.32 -1.72 -5.81
N LEU A 258 -14.13 -1.43 -6.83
CA LEU A 258 -14.05 -2.06 -8.16
C LEU A 258 -13.47 -1.08 -9.20
N PRO A 259 -12.79 -1.56 -10.27
CA PRO A 259 -12.16 -0.70 -11.28
C PRO A 259 -13.08 0.32 -11.96
N GLN A 260 -14.38 0.04 -12.05
CA GLN A 260 -15.37 0.92 -12.67
C GLN A 260 -15.74 2.14 -11.82
N TYR A 261 -15.34 2.19 -10.53
CA TYR A 261 -15.59 3.36 -9.69
C TYR A 261 -14.99 4.60 -10.33
N ARG A 262 -15.76 5.69 -10.40
CA ARG A 262 -15.31 6.93 -11.05
C ARG A 262 -14.04 7.51 -10.44
N THR A 263 -13.86 7.34 -9.12
CA THR A 263 -12.70 7.79 -8.34
C THR A 263 -12.35 6.72 -7.32
N TYR A 264 -11.06 6.60 -7.00
CA TYR A 264 -10.54 5.72 -5.96
C TYR A 264 -10.38 6.44 -4.61
N MET A 265 -10.76 7.72 -4.53
CA MET A 265 -10.94 8.44 -3.27
C MET A 265 -12.26 8.02 -2.59
N VAL A 266 -12.36 6.73 -2.27
CA VAL A 266 -13.49 6.08 -1.60
C VAL A 266 -13.00 5.22 -0.43
N ALA A 267 -13.92 4.75 0.42
CA ALA A 267 -13.57 4.03 1.64
C ALA A 267 -12.68 2.79 1.43
N GLY A 268 -12.86 2.06 0.33
CA GLY A 268 -12.04 0.89 -0.01
C GLY A 268 -10.74 1.23 -0.76
N GLY A 269 -10.48 2.49 -1.07
CA GLY A 269 -9.28 2.94 -1.77
C GLY A 269 -9.19 2.47 -3.22
N VAL A 270 -7.96 2.24 -3.69
CA VAL A 270 -7.60 1.77 -5.03
C VAL A 270 -7.96 0.29 -5.19
N PRO A 271 -8.61 -0.11 -6.30
CA PRO A 271 -8.95 -1.50 -6.59
C PRO A 271 -7.73 -2.44 -6.61
N LEU A 272 -7.94 -3.68 -6.18
CA LEU A 272 -6.91 -4.73 -6.19
C LEU A 272 -6.33 -4.96 -7.59
N GLU A 273 -7.18 -4.90 -8.62
CA GLU A 273 -6.78 -5.04 -10.01
C GLU A 273 -5.73 -3.99 -10.41
N ILE A 274 -5.88 -2.76 -9.92
CA ILE A 274 -4.95 -1.65 -10.21
C ILE A 274 -3.65 -1.81 -9.40
N MET A 275 -3.73 -2.24 -8.14
CA MET A 275 -2.53 -2.53 -7.33
C MET A 275 -1.68 -3.65 -7.95
N VAL A 276 -2.32 -4.73 -8.42
CA VAL A 276 -1.64 -5.83 -9.12
C VAL A 276 -1.07 -5.35 -10.45
N ALA A 277 -1.80 -4.53 -11.21
CA ALA A 277 -1.30 -3.94 -12.45
C ALA A 277 -0.05 -3.09 -12.22
N LEU A 278 0.01 -2.31 -11.13
CA LEU A 278 1.21 -1.53 -10.78
C LEU A 278 2.39 -2.45 -10.46
N ALA A 279 2.16 -3.46 -9.61
CA ALA A 279 3.19 -4.42 -9.22
C ALA A 279 3.77 -5.15 -10.44
N ASN A 280 2.93 -5.61 -11.36
CA ASN A 280 3.35 -6.24 -12.61
C ASN A 280 4.10 -5.27 -13.53
N THR A 281 3.61 -4.03 -13.67
CA THR A 281 4.23 -2.99 -14.51
C THR A 281 5.63 -2.62 -14.02
N LEU A 282 5.78 -2.49 -12.71
CA LEU A 282 7.07 -2.18 -12.08
C LEU A 282 7.95 -3.41 -11.92
N ASN A 283 7.44 -4.63 -12.12
CA ASN A 283 8.07 -5.87 -11.66
C ASN A 283 8.54 -5.76 -10.20
N ALA A 284 7.64 -5.28 -9.33
CA ALA A 284 7.90 -5.05 -7.91
C ALA A 284 6.98 -5.93 -7.06
N HIS A 285 7.49 -6.42 -5.93
CA HIS A 285 6.74 -7.26 -5.01
C HIS A 285 5.67 -6.43 -4.27
N PRO A 286 4.39 -6.80 -4.33
CA PRO A 286 3.37 -6.09 -3.58
C PRO A 286 3.42 -6.46 -2.09
N TRP A 287 3.20 -5.46 -1.22
CA TRP A 287 2.89 -5.65 0.18
C TRP A 287 1.48 -5.16 0.47
N PHE A 288 0.58 -6.09 0.79
CA PHE A 288 -0.82 -5.84 1.12
C PHE A 288 -1.05 -5.82 2.63
N THR A 289 -1.76 -4.80 3.11
CA THR A 289 -2.18 -4.65 4.50
C THR A 289 -3.68 -4.91 4.61
N ILE A 290 -4.04 -6.14 4.93
CA ILE A 290 -5.43 -6.60 4.90
C ILE A 290 -6.22 -5.91 6.02
N GLN A 291 -7.36 -5.32 5.68
CA GLN A 291 -8.15 -4.47 6.58
C GLN A 291 -8.59 -5.24 7.84
N HIS A 292 -8.53 -4.57 9.00
CA HIS A 292 -8.68 -5.20 10.32
C HIS A 292 -10.03 -5.90 10.57
N GLN A 293 -11.13 -5.44 9.95
CA GLN A 293 -12.46 -6.02 10.17
C GLN A 293 -12.83 -7.16 9.19
N THR A 294 -11.94 -7.48 8.24
CA THR A 294 -12.24 -8.46 7.20
C THR A 294 -12.19 -9.89 7.71
N ASP A 295 -13.07 -10.74 7.17
CA ASP A 295 -13.15 -12.16 7.51
C ASP A 295 -12.18 -13.03 6.67
N ASP A 296 -12.17 -14.34 6.92
CA ASP A 296 -11.34 -15.28 6.14
C ASP A 296 -11.78 -15.37 4.67
N ALA A 297 -13.08 -15.21 4.37
CA ALA A 297 -13.60 -15.28 3.01
C ALA A 297 -13.09 -14.10 2.15
N TYR A 298 -13.01 -12.90 2.72
CA TYR A 298 -12.36 -11.76 2.11
C TYR A 298 -10.90 -12.07 1.78
N VAL A 299 -10.12 -12.56 2.76
CA VAL A 299 -8.69 -12.88 2.59
C VAL A 299 -8.50 -13.94 1.50
N GLN A 300 -9.33 -14.98 1.47
CA GLN A 300 -9.27 -16.04 0.47
C GLN A 300 -9.54 -15.50 -0.94
N ASN A 301 -10.61 -14.74 -1.14
CA ASN A 301 -10.93 -14.16 -2.44
C ASN A 301 -9.84 -13.17 -2.90
N PHE A 302 -9.28 -12.38 -1.97
CA PHE A 302 -8.16 -11.49 -2.24
C PHE A 302 -6.94 -12.28 -2.74
N ALA A 303 -6.53 -13.30 -2.00
CA ALA A 303 -5.39 -14.15 -2.35
C ALA A 303 -5.61 -14.89 -3.70
N GLN A 304 -6.82 -15.34 -3.98
CA GLN A 304 -7.17 -15.96 -5.28
C GLN A 304 -7.00 -14.97 -6.43
N MET A 305 -7.49 -13.72 -6.28
CA MET A 305 -7.29 -12.69 -7.30
C MET A 305 -5.82 -12.36 -7.51
N VAL A 306 -5.03 -12.26 -6.43
CA VAL A 306 -3.58 -12.03 -6.53
C VAL A 306 -2.91 -13.19 -7.26
N ASN A 307 -3.22 -14.44 -6.89
CA ASN A 307 -2.63 -15.62 -7.54
C ASN A 307 -2.95 -15.69 -9.05
N ALA A 308 -4.16 -15.30 -9.44
CA ALA A 308 -4.61 -15.34 -10.82
C ALA A 308 -3.99 -14.25 -11.71
N ASN A 309 -3.61 -13.10 -11.14
CA ASN A 309 -3.26 -11.90 -11.93
C ASN A 309 -1.84 -11.37 -11.68
N LEU A 310 -1.20 -11.71 -10.56
CA LEU A 310 0.17 -11.26 -10.26
C LEU A 310 1.18 -12.16 -10.98
N ASN A 311 2.17 -11.55 -11.63
CA ASN A 311 3.25 -12.27 -12.31
C ASN A 311 3.88 -13.31 -11.38
N SER A 312 4.09 -14.53 -11.87
CA SER A 312 4.48 -15.68 -11.06
C SER A 312 5.87 -15.56 -10.43
N ASN A 313 6.74 -14.71 -10.99
CA ASN A 313 8.06 -14.39 -10.45
C ASN A 313 8.02 -13.43 -9.25
N LEU A 314 6.87 -12.81 -8.95
CA LEU A 314 6.70 -11.91 -7.82
C LEU A 314 6.17 -12.66 -6.61
N SER A 315 6.86 -12.51 -5.48
CA SER A 315 6.37 -12.82 -4.14
C SER A 315 5.47 -11.72 -3.58
N VAL A 316 4.69 -12.05 -2.56
CA VAL A 316 3.70 -11.20 -1.89
C VAL A 316 4.05 -11.08 -0.41
N TYR A 317 4.08 -9.85 0.11
CA TYR A 317 4.10 -9.59 1.54
C TYR A 317 2.67 -9.35 2.02
N VAL A 318 2.28 -9.94 3.14
CA VAL A 318 0.93 -9.77 3.69
C VAL A 318 0.96 -9.52 5.19
N GLU A 319 0.22 -8.52 5.63
CA GLU A 319 0.15 -8.05 7.01
C GLU A 319 -1.32 -7.88 7.43
N HIS A 320 -1.62 -8.13 8.71
CA HIS A 320 -2.92 -7.78 9.29
C HIS A 320 -2.97 -6.29 9.67
N SER A 321 -3.65 -5.49 8.86
CA SER A 321 -3.85 -4.05 9.06
C SER A 321 -2.52 -3.27 9.14
N ASN A 322 -2.55 -2.12 9.79
CA ASN A 322 -1.41 -1.24 10.03
C ASN A 322 -1.41 -0.79 11.50
N GLU A 323 -0.24 -0.79 12.15
CA GLU A 323 -0.04 -0.29 13.52
C GLU A 323 -1.15 -0.64 14.53
N VAL A 324 -1.55 -1.91 14.59
CA VAL A 324 -2.64 -2.35 15.49
C VAL A 324 -2.33 -2.05 16.97
N TRP A 325 -1.07 -1.86 17.32
CA TRP A 325 -0.61 -1.41 18.64
C TRP A 325 -0.95 0.06 18.97
N ASN A 326 -1.24 0.89 17.97
CA ASN A 326 -1.40 2.34 18.12
C ASN A 326 -2.86 2.73 18.42
N SER A 327 -3.11 3.27 19.62
CA SER A 327 -4.46 3.66 20.09
C SER A 327 -5.05 4.87 19.37
N GLN A 328 -4.33 5.50 18.44
CA GLN A 328 -4.89 6.56 17.58
C GLN A 328 -5.79 6.00 16.47
N PHE A 329 -5.75 4.69 16.21
CA PHE A 329 -6.50 4.07 15.13
C PHE A 329 -7.56 3.08 15.62
N GLN A 330 -8.69 3.03 14.93
CA GLN A 330 -9.83 2.16 15.26
C GLN A 330 -9.49 0.66 15.20
N GLN A 331 -8.49 0.27 14.42
CA GLN A 331 -8.01 -1.12 14.42
C GLN A 331 -7.49 -1.58 15.79
N ASN A 332 -7.00 -0.66 16.62
CA ASN A 332 -6.58 -0.97 17.99
C ASN A 332 -7.78 -1.40 18.84
N ASP A 333 -8.82 -0.58 18.89
CA ASP A 333 -10.06 -0.85 19.61
C ASP A 333 -10.74 -2.12 19.10
N TYR A 334 -10.75 -2.32 17.78
CA TYR A 334 -11.26 -3.54 17.18
C TYR A 334 -10.48 -4.76 17.67
N ALA A 335 -9.15 -4.73 17.65
CA ALA A 335 -8.32 -5.83 18.12
C ALA A 335 -8.50 -6.12 19.62
N ILE A 336 -8.72 -5.09 20.46
CA ILE A 336 -9.10 -5.25 21.87
C ILE A 336 -10.43 -6.02 21.98
N SER A 337 -11.45 -5.60 21.22
CA SER A 337 -12.77 -6.25 21.23
C SER A 337 -12.68 -7.72 20.80
N GLN A 338 -11.87 -8.02 19.79
CA GLN A 338 -11.67 -9.38 19.30
C GLN A 338 -10.86 -10.24 20.26
N ALA A 339 -9.86 -9.67 20.93
CA ALA A 339 -9.13 -10.35 21.98
C ALA A 339 -10.07 -10.76 23.11
N ALA A 340 -10.91 -9.84 23.61
CA ALA A 340 -11.90 -10.14 24.64
C ALA A 340 -12.90 -11.22 24.19
N ALA A 341 -13.45 -11.10 22.98
CA ALA A 341 -14.40 -12.08 22.43
C ALA A 341 -13.81 -13.49 22.30
N GLN A 342 -12.49 -13.61 22.15
CA GLN A 342 -11.78 -14.89 22.02
C GLN A 342 -11.06 -15.31 23.30
N SER A 343 -11.26 -14.60 24.41
CA SER A 343 -10.55 -14.83 25.68
C SER A 343 -9.02 -14.83 25.52
N LEU A 344 -8.51 -13.96 24.64
CA LEU A 344 -7.08 -13.70 24.46
C LEU A 344 -6.60 -12.64 25.46
N PRO A 345 -5.32 -12.64 25.86
CA PRO A 345 -4.81 -11.70 26.86
C PRO A 345 -4.97 -10.21 26.49
N ASP A 346 -4.60 -9.82 25.26
CA ASP A 346 -4.74 -8.45 24.76
C ASP A 346 -4.79 -8.45 23.21
N LYS A 347 -5.04 -7.27 22.63
CA LYS A 347 -5.00 -6.97 21.19
C LYS A 347 -3.74 -7.48 20.48
N ILE A 348 -2.60 -7.56 21.17
CA ILE A 348 -1.33 -8.00 20.59
C ILE A 348 -1.39 -9.48 20.21
N GLN A 349 -1.98 -10.35 21.06
CA GLN A 349 -2.15 -11.77 20.73
C GLN A 349 -3.19 -11.96 19.62
N TYR A 350 -4.27 -11.19 19.63
CA TYR A 350 -5.22 -11.20 18.51
C TYR A 350 -4.56 -10.79 17.19
N HIS A 351 -3.80 -9.69 17.20
CA HIS A 351 -3.09 -9.21 16.02
C HIS A 351 -2.10 -10.26 15.48
N ALA A 352 -1.34 -10.92 16.36
CA ALA A 352 -0.43 -11.98 15.99
C ALA A 352 -1.16 -13.21 15.42
N LEU A 353 -2.24 -13.66 16.06
CA LEU A 353 -3.08 -14.76 15.59
C LEU A 353 -3.68 -14.48 14.22
N ARG A 354 -4.18 -13.25 14.03
CA ARG A 354 -4.77 -12.82 12.75
C ARG A 354 -3.71 -12.69 11.66
N SER A 355 -2.52 -12.15 11.94
CA SER A 355 -1.40 -12.08 11.00
C SER A 355 -0.98 -13.46 10.53
N ARG A 356 -0.83 -14.41 11.46
CA ARG A 356 -0.53 -15.82 11.15
C ARG A 356 -1.61 -16.41 10.23
N ARG A 357 -2.89 -16.25 10.59
CA ARG A 357 -4.01 -16.82 9.83
C ARG A 357 -4.07 -16.29 8.39
N ILE A 358 -3.86 -14.99 8.21
CA ILE A 358 -3.83 -14.37 6.89
C ILE A 358 -2.66 -14.92 6.07
N GLY A 359 -1.47 -15.03 6.68
CA GLY A 359 -0.31 -15.66 6.06
C GLY A 359 -0.58 -17.11 5.61
N GLU A 360 -1.22 -17.92 6.46
CA GLU A 360 -1.62 -19.30 6.14
C GLU A 360 -2.56 -19.37 4.92
N ILE A 361 -3.58 -18.50 4.87
CA ILE A 361 -4.53 -18.46 3.74
C ILE A 361 -3.78 -18.14 2.44
N PHE A 362 -2.96 -17.09 2.42
CA PHE A 362 -2.18 -16.74 1.23
C PHE A 362 -1.23 -17.86 0.82
N LYS A 363 -0.49 -18.45 1.76
CA LYS A 363 0.44 -19.57 1.50
C LYS A 363 -0.28 -20.79 0.91
N SER A 364 -1.51 -21.07 1.36
CA SER A 364 -2.32 -22.19 0.83
C SER A 364 -2.75 -22.01 -0.63
N ILE A 365 -2.84 -20.75 -1.10
CA ILE A 365 -3.33 -20.42 -2.44
C ILE A 365 -2.18 -20.14 -3.41
N LEU A 366 -1.18 -19.34 -3.00
CA LEU A 366 -0.05 -18.93 -3.84
C LEU A 366 1.14 -19.90 -3.76
N GLY A 367 1.15 -20.78 -2.77
CA GLY A 367 2.32 -21.59 -2.40
C GLY A 367 3.20 -20.88 -1.38
N ALA A 368 3.73 -21.67 -0.43
CA ALA A 368 4.52 -21.14 0.68
C ALA A 368 5.74 -20.34 0.22
N SER A 369 6.38 -20.72 -0.90
CA SER A 369 7.57 -20.05 -1.47
C SER A 369 7.31 -18.65 -2.03
N ARG A 370 6.04 -18.22 -2.16
CA ARG A 370 5.67 -16.92 -2.73
C ARG A 370 5.17 -15.91 -1.71
N VAL A 371 5.04 -16.27 -0.43
CA VAL A 371 4.36 -15.43 0.55
C VAL A 371 5.24 -15.17 1.77
N VAL A 372 5.39 -13.89 2.12
CA VAL A 372 5.99 -13.44 3.37
C VAL A 372 4.88 -12.95 4.30
N ALA A 373 4.58 -13.73 5.34
CA ALA A 373 3.65 -13.37 6.40
C ALA A 373 4.35 -12.42 7.39
N VAL A 374 3.80 -11.22 7.55
CA VAL A 374 4.43 -10.13 8.31
C VAL A 374 3.64 -9.85 9.58
N LEU A 375 4.37 -9.69 10.69
CA LEU A 375 3.86 -9.14 11.95
C LEU A 375 4.39 -7.72 12.16
N GLY A 376 3.51 -6.71 12.12
CA GLY A 376 3.86 -5.32 12.39
C GLY A 376 4.00 -5.03 13.90
N ALA A 377 5.01 -4.25 14.27
CA ALA A 377 5.32 -3.92 15.67
C ALA A 377 5.89 -2.51 15.84
N GLN A 378 5.81 -1.98 17.06
CA GLN A 378 6.31 -0.65 17.39
C GLN A 378 7.83 -0.68 17.62
N ALA A 379 8.59 0.13 16.87
CA ALA A 379 10.05 0.15 16.98
C ALA A 379 10.57 0.45 18.40
N ALA A 380 9.95 1.40 19.11
CA ALA A 380 10.34 1.80 20.45
C ALA A 380 9.88 0.83 21.55
N ASN A 381 8.95 -0.09 21.26
CA ASN A 381 8.36 -0.99 22.25
C ASN A 381 8.30 -2.43 21.75
N GLN A 382 9.34 -3.20 22.11
CA GLN A 382 9.52 -4.59 21.73
C GLN A 382 8.38 -5.52 22.19
N SER A 383 7.66 -5.16 23.25
CA SER A 383 6.56 -5.98 23.76
C SER A 383 5.42 -6.15 22.76
N THR A 384 5.26 -5.19 21.84
CA THR A 384 4.27 -5.26 20.75
C THR A 384 4.56 -6.38 19.75
N ALA A 385 5.81 -6.86 19.66
CA ALA A 385 6.16 -8.06 18.91
C ALA A 385 6.23 -9.29 19.82
N THR A 386 7.01 -9.23 20.91
CA THR A 386 7.35 -10.43 21.69
C THR A 386 6.12 -11.09 22.28
N GLN A 387 5.18 -10.32 22.85
CA GLN A 387 3.96 -10.89 23.44
C GLN A 387 3.11 -11.68 22.44
N GLY A 388 3.13 -11.28 21.16
CA GLY A 388 2.44 -11.99 20.09
C GLY A 388 3.21 -13.22 19.62
N LEU A 389 4.52 -13.09 19.41
CA LEU A 389 5.40 -14.19 18.97
C LEU A 389 5.50 -15.31 20.02
N ASP A 390 5.67 -14.95 21.30
CA ASP A 390 5.70 -15.88 22.44
C ASP A 390 4.39 -16.67 22.50
N TYR A 391 3.26 -15.97 22.33
CA TYR A 391 1.94 -16.58 22.33
C TYR A 391 1.77 -17.59 21.20
N LEU A 392 2.12 -17.21 19.96
CA LEU A 392 2.04 -18.11 18.81
C LEU A 392 2.94 -19.32 18.98
N ASN A 393 4.19 -19.12 19.41
CA ASN A 393 5.15 -20.20 19.58
C ASN A 393 4.71 -21.17 20.68
N SER A 394 4.22 -20.65 21.82
CA SER A 394 3.71 -21.47 22.92
C SER A 394 2.46 -22.26 22.53
N ARG A 395 1.58 -21.66 21.72
CA ARG A 395 0.31 -22.29 21.32
C ARG A 395 0.45 -23.28 20.17
N PHE A 396 1.34 -23.02 19.21
CA PHE A 396 1.43 -23.78 17.95
C PHE A 396 2.79 -24.45 17.70
N GLY A 397 3.77 -24.28 18.58
CA GLY A 397 5.14 -24.80 18.42
C GLY A 397 5.98 -24.07 17.36
N SER A 398 5.40 -23.09 16.67
CA SER A 398 6.05 -22.17 15.73
C SER A 398 5.21 -20.92 15.57
N THR A 399 5.81 -19.81 15.14
CA THR A 399 5.07 -18.55 14.95
C THR A 399 4.19 -18.59 13.69
N GLY A 400 4.66 -19.20 12.60
CA GLY A 400 4.02 -19.13 11.28
C GLY A 400 4.17 -17.77 10.59
N ILE A 401 4.94 -16.87 11.20
CA ILE A 401 5.33 -15.55 10.70
C ILE A 401 6.71 -15.69 10.05
N ASP A 402 6.97 -14.98 8.96
CA ASP A 402 8.26 -14.99 8.26
C ASP A 402 9.09 -13.74 8.57
N ALA A 403 8.43 -12.60 8.83
CA ALA A 403 9.10 -11.34 9.13
C ALA A 403 8.40 -10.58 10.26
N VAL A 404 9.21 -9.97 11.13
CA VAL A 404 8.76 -8.90 12.02
C VAL A 404 9.10 -7.56 11.37
N ALA A 405 8.11 -6.68 11.27
CA ALA A 405 8.25 -5.37 10.66
C ALA A 405 8.12 -4.26 11.70
N ILE A 406 9.00 -3.26 11.65
CA ILE A 406 8.95 -2.08 12.52
C ILE A 406 8.95 -0.77 11.74
N ALA A 407 8.59 0.35 12.38
CA ALA A 407 8.72 1.70 11.81
C ALA A 407 9.77 2.56 12.56
N PRO A 408 11.07 2.44 12.22
CA PRO A 408 12.13 3.14 12.94
C PRO A 408 12.31 4.57 12.40
N TYR A 409 11.33 5.46 12.61
CA TYR A 409 11.38 6.84 12.12
C TYR A 409 12.53 7.66 12.71
N LEU A 410 13.28 8.36 11.86
CA LEU A 410 14.28 9.37 12.23
C LEU A 410 13.54 10.66 12.62
N GLY A 411 13.06 10.72 13.86
CA GLY A 411 12.05 11.70 14.23
C GLY A 411 12.34 12.51 15.49
N VAL A 412 11.82 13.74 15.47
CA VAL A 412 11.60 14.57 16.64
C VAL A 412 10.11 14.88 16.68
N THR A 413 9.46 14.42 17.75
CA THR A 413 8.07 14.74 18.05
C THR A 413 8.03 15.69 19.24
N SER A 414 7.40 16.85 19.08
CA SER A 414 7.31 17.86 20.15
C SER A 414 5.88 18.25 20.42
N ASN A 415 5.51 18.37 21.70
CA ASN A 415 4.27 19.05 22.11
C ASN A 415 4.56 20.51 22.48
N ILE A 416 3.52 21.26 22.89
CA ILE A 416 3.65 22.70 23.17
C ILE A 416 4.63 23.00 24.32
N SER A 417 4.69 22.11 25.32
CA SER A 417 5.56 22.28 26.50
C SER A 417 7.04 22.04 26.19
N THR A 418 7.33 21.22 25.17
CA THR A 418 8.70 20.88 24.76
C THR A 418 9.17 21.66 23.53
N ALA A 419 8.29 22.44 22.89
CA ALA A 419 8.61 23.13 21.64
C ALA A 419 9.81 24.08 21.78
N SER A 420 9.91 24.80 22.91
CA SER A 420 11.00 25.75 23.19
C SER A 420 12.40 25.11 23.20
N THR A 421 12.49 23.82 23.52
CA THR A 421 13.73 23.05 23.44
C THR A 421 14.29 23.03 22.03
N TYR A 422 13.44 22.87 21.02
CA TYR A 422 13.87 22.78 19.64
C TYR A 422 13.89 24.15 18.96
N THR A 423 12.91 25.02 19.23
CA THR A 423 12.85 26.35 18.58
C THR A 423 13.97 27.29 19.01
N SER A 424 14.70 26.98 20.09
CA SER A 424 15.90 27.71 20.50
C SER A 424 17.18 27.24 19.78
N MET A 425 17.13 26.11 19.08
CA MET A 425 18.26 25.60 18.31
C MET A 425 18.39 26.33 16.98
N SER A 426 19.62 26.65 16.57
CA SER A 426 19.89 26.93 15.16
C SER A 426 19.72 25.64 14.34
N LEU A 427 19.60 25.78 13.01
CA LEU A 427 19.52 24.62 12.12
C LEU A 427 20.74 23.67 12.29
N ASP A 428 21.94 24.23 12.47
CA ASP A 428 23.17 23.44 12.67
C ASP A 428 23.15 22.67 13.99
N VAL A 429 22.71 23.31 15.08
CA VAL A 429 22.56 22.66 16.38
C VAL A 429 21.51 21.56 16.30
N PHE A 430 20.41 21.80 15.57
CA PHE A 430 19.37 20.79 15.37
C PHE A 430 19.86 19.59 14.54
N PHE A 431 20.62 19.81 13.46
CA PHE A 431 21.25 18.73 12.70
C PHE A 431 22.19 17.89 13.58
N ASN A 432 23.00 18.56 14.42
CA ASN A 432 23.87 17.87 15.35
C ASN A 432 23.05 17.05 16.37
N HIS A 433 21.99 17.62 16.94
CA HIS A 433 21.09 16.90 17.84
C HIS A 433 20.48 15.65 17.21
N VAL A 434 19.99 15.74 15.97
CA VAL A 434 19.43 14.57 15.26
C VAL A 434 20.50 13.50 15.07
N ARG A 435 21.72 13.89 14.68
CA ARG A 435 22.84 12.97 14.47
C ARG A 435 23.34 12.30 15.75
N THR A 436 23.44 13.04 16.86
CA THR A 436 24.08 12.55 18.09
C THR A 436 23.10 11.95 19.10
N SER A 437 21.80 12.27 19.00
CA SER A 437 20.81 11.87 20.00
C SER A 437 19.68 11.01 19.40
N VAL A 438 19.12 11.43 18.26
CA VAL A 438 18.01 10.71 17.63
C VAL A 438 18.53 9.44 16.96
N LEU A 439 19.50 9.56 16.04
CA LEU A 439 20.00 8.43 15.24
C LEU A 439 20.55 7.24 16.07
N PRO A 440 21.31 7.43 17.17
CA PRO A 440 21.75 6.32 18.02
C PRO A 440 20.60 5.58 18.72
N THR A 441 19.52 6.30 19.07
CA THR A 441 18.32 5.70 19.68
C THR A 441 17.67 4.71 18.73
N LEU A 442 17.49 5.08 17.46
CA LEU A 442 16.97 4.19 16.42
C LEU A 442 17.87 2.95 16.27
N THR A 443 19.18 3.15 16.24
CA THR A 443 20.16 2.04 16.10
C THR A 443 20.01 1.03 17.24
N THR A 444 19.73 1.52 18.46
CA THR A 444 19.45 0.66 19.62
C THR A 444 18.17 -0.15 19.45
N TRP A 445 17.09 0.46 18.95
CA TRP A 445 15.84 -0.25 18.68
C TRP A 445 16.04 -1.36 17.65
N VAL A 446 16.70 -1.07 16.53
CA VAL A 446 16.96 -2.05 15.46
C VAL A 446 17.80 -3.21 15.99
N THR A 447 18.86 -2.92 16.75
CA THR A 447 19.73 -3.95 17.36
C THR A 447 18.94 -4.89 18.28
N ASN A 448 18.01 -4.35 19.07
CA ASN A 448 17.19 -5.16 19.96
C ASN A 448 16.18 -6.02 19.17
N TYR A 449 15.56 -5.46 18.14
CA TYR A 449 14.69 -6.22 17.25
C TYR A 449 15.44 -7.30 16.47
N ARG A 450 16.71 -7.09 16.12
CA ARG A 450 17.53 -8.12 15.49
C ARG A 450 17.71 -9.34 16.39
N LYS A 451 17.90 -9.14 17.70
CA LYS A 451 17.95 -10.23 18.70
C LYS A 451 16.62 -10.98 18.75
N ILE A 452 15.49 -10.26 18.79
CA ILE A 452 14.15 -10.87 18.76
C ILE A 452 13.98 -11.71 17.48
N ALA A 453 14.25 -11.12 16.33
CA ALA A 453 14.10 -11.79 15.05
C ALA A 453 15.00 -13.04 14.95
N ASN A 454 16.23 -13.01 15.51
CA ASN A 454 17.08 -14.21 15.59
C ASN A 454 16.51 -15.31 16.49
N ASN A 455 15.93 -14.96 17.65
CA ASN A 455 15.34 -15.93 18.57
C ASN A 455 14.19 -16.73 17.92
N TYR A 456 13.47 -16.11 17.00
CA TYR A 456 12.33 -16.70 16.30
C TYR A 456 12.64 -17.16 14.88
N GLY A 457 13.86 -16.96 14.39
CA GLY A 457 14.24 -17.23 13.01
C GLY A 457 13.47 -16.40 11.96
N LEU A 458 13.20 -15.13 12.27
CA LEU A 458 12.46 -14.21 11.42
C LEU A 458 13.38 -13.23 10.68
N HIS A 459 12.89 -12.72 9.56
CA HIS A 459 13.44 -11.53 8.92
C HIS A 459 13.10 -10.27 9.75
N LEU A 460 14.04 -9.31 9.81
CA LEU A 460 13.79 -7.99 10.39
C LEU A 460 13.67 -6.96 9.26
N ILE A 461 12.45 -6.50 9.01
CA ILE A 461 12.15 -5.54 7.95
C ILE A 461 11.56 -4.25 8.52
N SER A 462 11.51 -3.18 7.73
CA SER A 462 10.68 -2.02 8.07
C SER A 462 9.41 -2.01 7.22
N TYR A 463 8.26 -1.67 7.82
CA TYR A 463 7.03 -1.38 7.07
C TYR A 463 6.94 0.10 6.68
N GLU A 464 7.61 0.96 7.45
CA GLU A 464 7.72 2.40 7.26
C GLU A 464 9.06 2.89 7.82
N GLY A 465 9.42 4.13 7.50
CA GLY A 465 10.63 4.78 8.00
C GLY A 465 10.95 6.06 7.23
N GLY A 466 12.10 6.67 7.50
CA GLY A 466 12.42 8.02 7.03
C GLY A 466 12.21 9.04 8.14
N GLN A 467 12.11 10.32 7.80
CA GLN A 467 12.05 11.37 8.82
C GLN A 467 10.67 11.48 9.47
N HIS A 468 10.63 11.96 10.71
CA HIS A 468 9.38 12.29 11.41
C HIS A 468 9.57 13.54 12.27
N MET A 469 9.65 14.72 11.62
CA MET A 469 9.78 16.02 12.29
C MET A 469 8.40 16.67 12.39
N VAL A 470 7.74 16.49 13.55
CA VAL A 470 6.31 16.80 13.71
C VAL A 470 6.03 17.45 15.07
N GLY A 471 5.23 18.53 15.04
CA GLY A 471 4.58 19.07 16.24
C GLY A 471 3.28 18.33 16.51
N ILE A 472 2.96 18.08 17.77
CA ILE A 472 1.70 17.45 18.21
C ILE A 472 1.05 18.24 19.34
N SER A 473 -0.23 17.94 19.62
CA SER A 473 -0.96 18.50 20.77
C SER A 473 -0.87 20.04 20.85
N GLY A 474 -1.08 20.71 19.73
CA GLY A 474 -1.01 22.17 19.58
C GLY A 474 0.30 22.68 19.00
N ALA A 475 1.43 21.96 19.17
CA ALA A 475 2.72 22.40 18.64
C ALA A 475 2.82 22.32 17.12
N GLU A 476 1.97 21.54 16.45
CA GLU A 476 1.82 21.59 14.99
C GLU A 476 1.48 23.01 14.50
N ASN A 477 0.90 23.87 15.35
CA ASN A 477 0.57 25.25 15.00
C ASN A 477 1.67 26.25 15.40
N ASN A 478 2.80 25.78 15.95
CA ASN A 478 3.92 26.65 16.31
C ASN A 478 4.73 27.01 15.06
N THR A 479 4.68 28.28 14.65
CA THR A 479 5.35 28.76 13.43
C THR A 479 6.87 28.56 13.49
N ALA A 480 7.53 28.87 14.60
CA ALA A 480 8.98 28.76 14.72
C ALA A 480 9.46 27.30 14.60
N LEU A 481 8.69 26.37 15.20
CA LEU A 481 8.97 24.94 15.11
C LEU A 481 8.82 24.44 13.67
N ASN A 482 7.74 24.83 12.99
CA ASN A 482 7.54 24.48 11.59
C ASN A 482 8.65 25.06 10.70
N THR A 483 9.04 26.32 10.88
CA THR A 483 10.15 26.93 10.13
C THR A 483 11.45 26.14 10.28
N LEU A 484 11.79 25.69 11.50
CA LEU A 484 12.97 24.86 11.75
C LEU A 484 12.87 23.51 11.01
N PHE A 485 11.73 22.82 11.14
CA PHE A 485 11.51 21.51 10.51
C PHE A 485 11.43 21.58 8.98
N ASP A 486 10.87 22.66 8.42
CA ASP A 486 10.81 22.91 6.98
C ASP A 486 12.21 23.19 6.42
N SER A 487 13.00 24.00 7.15
CA SER A 487 14.40 24.27 6.80
C SER A 487 15.24 23.01 6.84
N PHE A 488 15.05 22.18 7.88
CA PHE A 488 15.69 20.86 7.96
C PHE A 488 15.31 19.99 6.76
N ASN A 489 14.02 19.85 6.45
CA ASN A 489 13.50 19.00 5.36
C ASN A 489 14.12 19.27 3.98
N ARG A 490 14.51 20.52 3.69
CA ARG A 490 15.05 20.93 2.38
C ARG A 490 16.56 21.11 2.35
N ASP A 491 17.24 21.04 3.49
CA ASP A 491 18.68 21.25 3.56
C ASP A 491 19.45 20.07 2.96
N ASN A 492 20.47 20.35 2.14
CA ASN A 492 21.27 19.35 1.44
C ASN A 492 21.95 18.33 2.37
N ARG A 493 22.20 18.69 3.64
CA ARG A 493 22.79 17.80 4.65
C ARG A 493 21.91 16.59 4.98
N ILE A 494 20.61 16.67 4.71
CA ILE A 494 19.70 15.52 4.88
C ILE A 494 20.17 14.31 4.07
N LYS A 495 20.75 14.52 2.88
CA LYS A 495 21.21 13.39 2.06
C LYS A 495 22.16 12.49 2.83
N GLN A 496 23.21 13.08 3.42
CA GLN A 496 24.19 12.31 4.18
C GLN A 496 23.57 11.70 5.44
N LEU A 497 22.70 12.43 6.14
CA LEU A 497 22.03 11.92 7.34
C LEU A 497 21.15 10.70 7.03
N TYR A 498 20.45 10.68 5.89
CA TYR A 498 19.68 9.52 5.44
C TYR A 498 20.58 8.33 5.06
N LEU A 499 21.71 8.59 4.42
CA LEU A 499 22.70 7.53 4.12
C LEU A 499 23.27 6.92 5.41
N ASP A 500 23.60 7.74 6.40
CA ASP A 500 24.05 7.28 7.73
C ASP A 500 22.96 6.44 8.41
N TYR A 501 21.70 6.91 8.35
CA TYR A 501 20.53 6.20 8.88
C TYR A 501 20.33 4.81 8.27
N LEU A 502 20.34 4.70 6.94
CA LEU A 502 20.19 3.43 6.24
C LEU A 502 21.41 2.52 6.42
N THR A 503 22.60 3.10 6.55
CA THR A 503 23.82 2.36 6.89
C THR A 503 23.72 1.75 8.29
N ASN A 504 23.24 2.51 9.28
CA ASN A 504 23.01 2.00 10.63
C ASN A 504 21.94 0.91 10.66
N TRP A 505 20.85 1.05 9.88
CA TRP A 505 19.84 0.00 9.70
C TRP A 505 20.48 -1.31 9.21
N LYS A 506 21.26 -1.23 8.12
CA LYS A 506 22.00 -2.37 7.56
C LYS A 506 22.97 -2.99 8.56
N GLN A 507 23.79 -2.18 9.23
CA GLN A 507 24.79 -2.65 10.21
C GLN A 507 24.16 -3.30 11.44
N ALA A 508 23.00 -2.81 11.88
CA ALA A 508 22.24 -3.38 13.00
C ALA A 508 21.51 -4.70 12.63
N GLY A 509 21.65 -5.19 11.39
CA GLY A 509 21.06 -6.44 10.92
C GLY A 509 19.63 -6.29 10.38
N GLY A 510 19.22 -5.07 10.06
CA GLY A 510 18.01 -4.82 9.29
C GLY A 510 18.17 -5.27 7.84
N GLU A 511 17.06 -5.71 7.26
CA GLU A 511 16.98 -6.26 5.91
C GLU A 511 16.20 -5.30 5.01
N LEU A 512 15.08 -5.74 4.39
CA LEU A 512 14.22 -4.88 3.58
C LEU A 512 13.79 -3.65 4.40
N PHE A 513 14.05 -2.47 3.83
CA PHE A 513 13.61 -1.21 4.41
C PHE A 513 12.54 -0.59 3.51
N VAL A 514 11.31 -0.47 4.00
CA VAL A 514 10.24 0.29 3.33
C VAL A 514 10.23 1.71 3.88
N HIS A 515 10.54 2.69 3.02
CA HIS A 515 10.37 4.12 3.34
C HIS A 515 8.88 4.46 3.41
N TYR A 516 8.48 5.40 4.27
CA TYR A 516 7.05 5.69 4.45
C TYR A 516 6.39 6.08 3.14
N VAL A 517 6.75 7.19 2.49
CA VAL A 517 6.12 7.53 1.21
C VAL A 517 7.11 8.10 0.20
N ASN A 518 7.02 7.65 -1.06
CA ASN A 518 7.96 8.08 -2.10
C ASN A 518 7.73 9.53 -2.48
N ASN A 519 6.48 9.98 -2.49
CA ASN A 519 6.08 11.31 -2.87
C ASN A 519 4.98 11.79 -1.94
N GLY A 520 5.04 13.05 -1.55
CA GLY A 520 4.02 13.64 -0.70
C GLY A 520 4.44 15.02 -0.24
N ARG A 521 3.54 15.99 -0.43
CA ARG A 521 3.78 17.37 -0.01
C ARG A 521 3.93 17.44 1.51
N TRP A 522 4.90 18.21 1.99
CA TRP A 522 5.00 18.48 3.41
C TRP A 522 3.99 19.54 3.87
N SER A 523 3.61 19.46 5.14
CA SER A 523 2.80 20.45 5.83
C SER A 523 3.15 20.47 7.31
N LYS A 524 2.44 21.29 8.10
CA LYS A 524 2.55 21.25 9.56
C LYS A 524 2.31 19.87 10.17
N TRP A 525 1.56 19.01 9.47
CA TRP A 525 1.24 17.66 9.89
C TRP A 525 2.36 16.65 9.65
N GLY A 526 3.35 16.98 8.81
CA GLY A 526 4.50 16.12 8.56
C GLY A 526 5.19 16.38 7.23
N ARG A 527 6.40 15.81 7.08
CA ARG A 527 7.33 16.06 5.97
C ARG A 527 7.86 14.76 5.35
N TRP A 528 7.00 13.77 5.16
CA TRP A 528 7.45 12.40 4.93
C TRP A 528 7.88 12.07 3.50
N GLY A 529 7.28 12.68 2.48
CA GLY A 529 7.56 12.35 1.08
C GLY A 529 9.03 12.46 0.71
N ALA A 530 9.62 11.42 0.12
CA ALA A 530 10.97 11.52 -0.41
C ALA A 530 11.05 12.59 -1.50
N LEU A 531 10.03 12.67 -2.35
CA LEU A 531 9.73 13.76 -3.27
C LEU A 531 8.58 14.63 -2.72
N GLU A 532 8.58 15.92 -3.07
CA GLU A 532 7.47 16.85 -2.78
C GLU A 532 6.43 16.88 -3.93
N TRP A 533 6.86 16.56 -5.16
CA TRP A 533 5.99 16.34 -6.32
C TRP A 533 6.62 15.33 -7.29
N VAL A 534 5.78 14.68 -8.11
CA VAL A 534 6.19 13.48 -8.87
C VAL A 534 7.29 13.72 -9.91
N THR A 535 7.39 14.94 -10.43
CA THR A 535 8.42 15.35 -11.40
C THR A 535 9.61 16.07 -10.75
N GLN A 536 9.70 16.10 -9.42
CA GLN A 536 10.84 16.71 -8.73
C GLN A 536 12.12 15.97 -9.13
N SER A 537 13.15 16.73 -9.54
CA SER A 537 14.41 16.12 -9.96
C SER A 537 15.12 15.48 -8.76
N ARG A 538 15.82 14.38 -9.01
CA ARG A 538 16.67 13.75 -7.97
C ARG A 538 17.66 14.74 -7.35
N SER A 539 18.30 15.59 -8.17
CA SER A 539 19.29 16.57 -7.69
C SER A 539 18.72 17.67 -6.78
N SER A 540 17.41 17.89 -6.81
CA SER A 540 16.70 18.86 -5.95
C SER A 540 15.96 18.21 -4.80
N SER A 541 16.08 16.88 -4.62
CA SER A 541 15.46 16.12 -3.55
C SER A 541 16.51 15.33 -2.75
N PRO A 542 17.06 15.91 -1.66
CA PRO A 542 18.10 15.24 -0.86
C PRO A 542 17.67 13.88 -0.28
N LYS A 543 16.39 13.74 0.11
CA LYS A 543 15.85 12.47 0.64
C LYS A 543 15.75 11.41 -0.44
N PHE A 544 15.13 11.74 -1.58
CA PHE A 544 15.03 10.80 -2.70
C PHE A 544 16.41 10.43 -3.24
N ASP A 545 17.31 11.40 -3.37
CA ASP A 545 18.68 11.14 -3.79
C ASP A 545 19.42 10.21 -2.82
N ALA A 546 19.26 10.37 -1.50
CA ALA A 546 19.83 9.43 -0.54
C ALA A 546 19.30 8.01 -0.71
N LEU A 547 17.97 7.84 -0.85
CA LEU A 547 17.35 6.54 -1.08
C LEU A 547 17.88 5.88 -2.35
N GLN A 548 17.88 6.60 -3.47
CA GLN A 548 18.38 6.06 -4.75
C GLN A 548 19.89 5.78 -4.72
N THR A 549 20.68 6.66 -4.10
CA THR A 549 22.12 6.45 -3.91
C THR A 549 22.38 5.20 -3.09
N PHE A 550 21.60 4.97 -2.04
CA PHE A 550 21.73 3.77 -1.22
C PHE A 550 21.39 2.50 -2.01
N ILE A 551 20.33 2.51 -2.83
CA ILE A 551 19.99 1.40 -3.76
C ILE A 551 21.17 1.07 -4.68
N GLU A 552 21.76 2.10 -5.29
CA GLU A 552 22.86 1.95 -6.25
C GLU A 552 24.14 1.38 -5.61
N GLN A 553 24.40 1.73 -4.35
CA GLN A 553 25.63 1.36 -3.64
C GLN A 553 25.49 0.07 -2.81
N ASN A 554 24.26 -0.38 -2.55
CA ASN A 554 23.99 -1.51 -1.65
C ASN A 554 23.06 -2.51 -2.33
N PRO A 555 23.61 -3.49 -3.07
CA PRO A 555 22.82 -4.66 -3.43
C PRO A 555 22.27 -5.33 -2.16
N VAL A 556 21.22 -6.13 -2.33
CA VAL A 556 20.62 -6.93 -1.24
C VAL A 556 21.73 -7.68 -0.50
N TRP A 557 21.87 -7.42 0.80
CA TRP A 557 23.06 -7.82 1.59
C TRP A 557 22.80 -8.96 2.57
N TRP A 558 21.54 -9.32 2.79
CA TRP A 558 21.22 -10.49 3.59
C TRP A 558 21.22 -11.72 2.70
N VAL A 559 21.73 -12.82 3.23
CA VAL A 559 21.64 -14.11 2.54
C VAL A 559 20.18 -14.56 2.59
N VAL A 560 19.66 -14.97 1.44
CA VAL A 560 18.44 -15.79 1.29
C VAL A 560 18.70 -17.15 1.93
N SER A 561 18.81 -17.18 3.25
CA SER A 561 18.93 -18.43 4.00
C SER A 561 17.96 -18.34 5.16
N THR A 562 17.10 -19.35 5.24
CA THR A 562 16.39 -19.72 6.48
C THR A 562 17.33 -19.54 7.67
N PRO A 563 17.02 -18.65 8.62
CA PRO A 563 17.70 -18.66 9.90
C PRO A 563 17.46 -20.05 10.51
N THR A 564 18.53 -20.81 10.75
CA THR A 564 18.43 -22.07 11.48
C THR A 564 17.91 -21.75 12.88
N PRO A 565 16.80 -22.36 13.35
CA PRO A 565 16.33 -22.16 14.72
C PRO A 565 17.47 -22.47 15.70
N ALA A 566 17.65 -21.60 16.70
CA ALA A 566 18.53 -21.93 17.81
C ALA A 566 18.02 -23.23 18.48
N PRO A 567 18.93 -24.12 18.95
CA PRO A 567 18.52 -25.33 19.64
C PRO A 567 17.64 -24.97 20.85
N ALA A 568 16.56 -25.73 21.04
CA ALA A 568 15.63 -25.53 22.14
C ALA A 568 16.37 -25.49 23.49
N PRO A 569 16.01 -24.59 24.42
CA PRO A 569 16.63 -24.56 25.73
C PRO A 569 16.42 -25.91 26.43
N THR A 570 17.52 -26.48 26.94
CA THR A 570 17.51 -27.74 27.68
C THR A 570 16.55 -27.61 28.87
N PRO A 571 15.58 -28.52 29.05
CA PRO A 571 14.69 -28.46 30.20
C PRO A 571 15.50 -28.57 31.49
N THR A 572 15.30 -27.62 32.39
CA THR A 572 15.86 -27.66 33.74
C THR A 572 15.31 -28.89 34.45
N PRO A 573 16.15 -29.78 35.02
CA PRO A 573 15.68 -30.91 35.81
C PRO A 573 14.87 -30.40 37.00
N THR A 574 13.71 -31.02 37.24
CA THR A 574 12.88 -30.79 38.43
C THR A 574 13.41 -31.53 39.62
#